data_AF-A0A8J3VS70-F1
#
_entry.id   AF-A0A8J3VS70-F1
#
_cell.length_a   1.000
_cell.length_b   1.000
_cell.length_c   1.000
_cell.angle_alpha   90.00
_cell.angle_beta   90.00
_cell.angle_gamma   90.00
#
_symmetry.space_group_name_H-M   'P 1'
#
loop_
_entity.id
_entity.type
_entity.pdbx_description
1 polymer ?
#
loop_
_entity_poly.entity_id
_entity_poly.type
_entity_poly.pdbx_seq_one_letter_code
_entity_poly.pdbx_strand_id
1 'polypeptide(L)' 'MANTLPAHVQIGDAADLLGVPNSAVVYLVRFGKLTGETSPESHLPGLLYTVYGASLETYISGLVDAAGIS' A
#
# COMPACT_ATOMS: atom_id res chain seq x y z
N MET A 1 5.20 -20.37 -0.76
CA MET A 1 5.89 -19.55 0.26
C MET A 1 5.08 -18.28 0.39
N ALA A 2 4.42 -18.03 1.53
CA ALA A 2 3.70 -16.79 1.74
C ALA A 2 4.76 -15.68 1.89
N ASN A 3 4.93 -14.87 0.85
CA ASN A 3 5.80 -13.71 0.91
C ASN A 3 5.03 -12.61 1.64
N THR A 4 4.93 -12.74 2.97
CA THR A 4 4.19 -11.79 3.80
C THR A 4 4.86 -10.43 3.70
N LEU A 5 4.09 -9.42 3.30
CA LEU A 5 4.57 -8.05 3.22
C LEU A 5 5.08 -7.58 4.60
N PRO A 6 6.09 -6.70 4.65
CA PRO A 6 6.54 -6.13 5.91
C PRO A 6 5.38 -5.40 6.61
N ALA A 7 5.40 -5.36 7.94
CA ALA A 7 4.30 -4.80 8.75
C ALA A 7 3.90 -3.38 8.30
N HIS A 8 4.90 -2.58 7.92
CA HIS A 8 4.74 -1.29 7.28
C HIS A 8 5.49 -1.28 5.95
N VAL A 9 4.80 -0.87 4.89
CA VAL A 9 5.30 -0.75 3.52
C VAL A 9 5.36 0.73 3.18
N GLN A 10 6.47 1.20 2.63
CA GLN A 10 6.55 2.60 2.17
C GLN A 10 5.61 2.81 0.99
N ILE A 11 5.07 4.02 0.83
CA ILE A 11 4.19 4.31 -0.32
C ILE A 11 4.85 4.00 -1.67
N GLY A 12 6.17 4.19 -1.79
CA GLY A 12 6.91 3.84 -3.00
C GLY A 12 6.86 2.35 -3.30
N ASP A 13 7.22 1.50 -2.34
CA ASP A 13 7.13 0.05 -2.50
C ASP A 13 5.69 -0.42 -2.74
N ALA A 14 4.71 0.18 -2.07
CA ALA A 14 3.30 -0.12 -2.28
C ALA A 14 2.83 0.28 -3.70
N ALA A 15 3.31 1.41 -4.21
CA ALA A 15 3.03 1.90 -5.56
C ALA A 15 3.61 0.95 -6.61
N ASP A 16 4.86 0.51 -6.44
CA ASP A 16 5.52 -0.48 -7.29
C ASP A 16 4.78 -1.82 -7.29
N LEU A 17 4.36 -2.32 -6.12
CA LEU A 17 3.59 -3.56 -5.99
C LEU A 17 2.24 -3.50 -6.70
N LEU A 18 1.58 -2.34 -6.65
CA LEU A 18 0.28 -2.12 -7.27
C LEU A 18 0.39 -1.71 -8.76
N GLY A 19 1.58 -1.34 -9.23
CA GLY A 19 1.77 -0.77 -10.57
C GLY A 19 1.05 0.56 -10.78
N VAL A 20 0.88 1.37 -9.73
CA VAL A 20 0.16 2.66 -9.74
C VAL A 20 1.05 3.78 -9.23
N PRO A 21 0.78 5.07 -9.55
CA PRO A 21 1.57 6.17 -9.00
C PRO A 21 1.36 6.34 -7.49
N ASN A 22 2.36 6.86 -6.78
CA ASN A 22 2.30 7.14 -5.33
C ASN A 22 1.04 7.93 -4.92
N SER A 23 0.61 8.87 -5.76
CA SER A 23 -0.61 9.65 -5.54
C SER A 23 -1.87 8.77 -5.47
N ALA A 24 -1.97 7.74 -6.31
CA ALA A 24 -3.08 6.78 -6.27
C ALA A 24 -3.09 5.99 -4.96
N VAL A 25 -1.92 5.59 -4.45
CA VAL A 25 -1.81 4.93 -3.14
C VAL A 25 -2.29 5.85 -2.02
N VAL A 26 -1.86 7.13 -2.03
CA VAL A 26 -2.37 8.14 -1.08
C VAL A 26 -3.90 8.26 -1.16
N TYR A 27 -4.47 8.26 -2.37
CA TYR A 27 -5.92 8.28 -2.54
C TYR A 27 -6.58 7.04 -1.93
N LEU A 28 -6.06 5.84 -2.18
CA LEU A 28 -6.58 4.61 -1.59
C LEU A 28 -6.57 4.65 -0.06
N VAL A 29 -5.51 5.19 0.54
CA VAL A 29 -5.43 5.39 1.99
C VAL A 29 -6.46 6.42 2.47
N ARG A 30 -6.55 7.58 1.80
CA ARG A 30 -7.51 8.64 2.15
C ARG A 30 -8.97 8.20 2.05
N PHE A 31 -9.29 7.34 1.10
CA PHE A 31 -10.64 6.79 0.91
C PHE A 31 -10.90 5.52 1.75
N GLY A 32 -9.96 5.13 2.63
CA GLY A 32 -10.12 3.97 3.52
C GLY A 32 -10.12 2.63 2.79
N LYS A 33 -9.60 2.58 1.55
CA LYS A 33 -9.37 1.33 0.80
C LYS A 33 -8.10 0.62 1.25
N LEU A 34 -7.11 1.39 1.69
CA LEU A 34 -5.89 0.91 2.35
C LEU A 34 -5.78 1.54 3.73
N THR A 35 -5.27 0.78 4.69
CA THR A 35 -4.90 1.32 6.00
C THR A 35 -3.46 1.79 5.92
N GLY A 36 -3.23 3.05 6.31
CA GLY A 36 -1.90 3.64 6.37
C GLY A 36 -1.85 4.78 7.36
N GLU A 37 -0.65 5.16 7.76
CA GLU A 37 -0.41 6.26 8.68
C GLU A 37 0.62 7.22 8.10
N THR A 38 0.46 8.50 8.45
CA THR A 38 1.50 9.48 8.20
C THR A 38 2.65 9.26 9.17
N SER A 39 3.80 8.80 8.71
CA SER A 39 4.94 8.59 9.59
C SER A 39 5.41 9.95 10.14
N PRO A 40 5.45 10.17 11.47
CA PRO A 40 5.83 11.45 12.05
C PRO A 40 7.31 11.80 11.85
N GLU A 41 8.13 10.86 11.38
CA GLU A 41 9.55 11.02 11.02
C GLU A 41 9.76 11.85 9.72
N SER A 42 8.75 12.66 9.36
CA SER A 42 8.53 13.40 8.13
C SER A 42 9.44 14.62 7.92
N HIS A 43 10.70 14.57 8.37
CA HIS A 43 11.70 15.59 8.02
C HIS A 43 12.23 15.43 6.58
N LEU A 44 11.88 14.34 5.87
CA LEU A 44 12.25 14.13 4.47
C LEU A 44 11.03 14.35 3.56
N PRO A 45 11.04 15.38 2.69
CA PRO A 45 9.93 15.66 1.78
C PRO A 45 9.76 14.50 0.79
N GLY A 46 8.65 13.74 0.92
CA GLY A 46 8.26 12.66 0.01
C GLY A 46 7.96 11.30 0.66
N LEU A 47 8.34 11.09 1.92
CA LEU A 47 8.17 9.84 2.69
C LEU A 47 6.94 9.84 3.62
N LEU A 48 5.90 10.59 3.25
CA LEU A 48 4.86 11.05 4.18
C LEU A 48 3.85 9.98 4.62
N TYR A 49 3.90 8.76 4.07
CA TYR A 49 2.88 7.73 4.33
C TYR A 49 3.46 6.32 4.27
N THR A 50 3.19 5.54 5.32
CA THR A 50 3.37 4.09 5.32
C THR A 50 2.01 3.42 5.21
N VAL A 51 1.96 2.31 4.49
CA VAL A 51 0.79 1.46 4.32
C VAL A 51 1.00 0.20 5.15
N TYR A 52 -0.02 -0.24 5.88
CA TYR A 52 0.05 -1.50 6.61
C TYR A 52 0.15 -2.68 5.63
N GLY A 53 1.19 -3.51 5.75
CA GLY A 53 1.44 -4.63 4.83
C GLY A 53 0.26 -5.58 4.74
N ALA A 54 -0.39 -5.90 5.86
CA ALA A 54 -1.57 -6.76 5.90
C ALA A 54 -2.77 -6.18 5.12
N SER A 55 -2.95 -4.86 5.17
CA SER A 55 -4.02 -4.17 4.42
C SER A 55 -3.71 -4.19 2.92
N LEU A 56 -2.44 -3.96 2.55
CA LEU A 56 -1.99 -4.00 1.17
C LEU A 56 -2.11 -5.42 0.59
N GLU A 57 -1.73 -6.45 1.34
CA GLU A 57 -1.85 -7.85 0.94
C GLU A 57 -3.32 -8.22 0.66
N THR A 58 -4.22 -7.87 1.59
CA THR A 58 -5.66 -8.09 1.45
C THR A 58 -6.21 -7.39 0.20
N TYR A 59 -5.78 -6.16 -0.05
CA TYR A 59 -6.21 -5.40 -1.22
C TYR A 59 -5.73 -6.03 -2.54
N ILE A 60 -4.47 -6.46 -2.61
CA ILE A 60 -3.92 -7.17 -3.77
C ILE A 60 -4.63 -8.50 -4.00
N SER A 61 -4.84 -9.30 -2.95
CA SER A 61 -5.59 -10.56 -3.07
C SER A 61 -7.02 -10.34 -3.58
N GLY A 62 -7.70 -9.30 -3.10
CA GLY A 62 -9.04 -8.94 -3.60
C GLY A 62 -9.03 -8.47 -5.06
N LEU A 63 -7.98 -7.79 -5.50
CA LEU A 63 -7.82 -7.41 -6.92
C LEU A 63 -7.60 -8.62 -7.81
N VAL A 64 -6.77 -9.58 -7.38
CA VAL A 64 -6.50 -10.82 -8.12
C VAL A 64 -7.78 -11.66 -8.26
N ASP A 65 -8.55 -11.80 -7.17
CA ASP A 65 -9.84 -12.49 -7.16
C ASP A 65 -10.86 -11.81 -8.10
N ALA A 66 -10.98 -10.48 -8.03
CA ALA A 66 -11.88 -9.71 -8.89
C ALA A 66 -11.47 -9.74 -10.37
N ALA A 67 -10.17 -9.85 -10.66
CA ALA A 67 -9.66 -9.95 -12.02
C ALA A 67 -9.80 -11.37 -12.61
N GLY A 68 -10.19 -12.37 -11.81
CA GLY A 68 -10.34 -13.75 -12.25
C GLY A 68 -9.02 -14.39 -12.69
N ILE A 69 -7.88 -13.86 -12.24
CA ILE A 69 -6.56 -14.36 -12.57
C ILE A 69 -6.26 -15.50 -11.58
N SER A 70 -6.65 -16.72 -11.93
CA SER A 70 -6.40 -17.95 -11.16
C SER A 70 -5.22 -18.75 -11.69
#